data_AF-A0A0Q4BPL3-F1
#
_entry.id   AF-A0A0Q4BPL3-F1
#
_cell.length_a   1.000
_cell.length_b   1.000
_cell.length_c   1.000
_cell.angle_alpha   90.00
_cell.angle_beta   90.00
_cell.angle_gamma   90.00
#
_symmetry.space_group_name_H-M   'P 1'
#
loop_
_entity.id
_entity.type
_entity.pdbx_description
1 polymer ?
#
loop_
_entity_poly.entity_id
_entity_poly.type
_entity_poly.pdbx_seq_one_letter_code
_entity_poly.pdbx_strand_id
1 'polypeptide(L)'
;MFKTAASLFATFAESSRLIVNKDRKYGAMPLRVLTADTLSAGPDASPALEAEMPKVSAEWQHQHDQLAALSKRGVNLRVTGTQHAIQQMQPHAVIEAVKAVIEQSRGQEQSPIAR
;
A
#
# COMPACT_ATOMS: atom_id res chain seq x y z
N MET A 1 -8.82 -26.68 0.72
CA MET A 1 -8.58 -25.21 0.71
C MET A 1 -8.29 -24.60 2.08
N PHE A 2 -8.69 -25.19 3.22
CA PHE A 2 -8.48 -24.57 4.54
C PHE A 2 -7.03 -24.63 5.09
N LYS A 3 -6.23 -25.66 4.74
CA LYS A 3 -4.85 -25.78 5.21
C LYS A 3 -3.94 -24.63 4.75
N THR A 4 -4.16 -24.09 3.54
CA THR A 4 -3.37 -23.02 2.95
C THR A 4 -3.65 -21.63 3.56
N ALA A 5 -4.90 -21.35 3.94
CA ALA A 5 -5.24 -20.11 4.63
C ALA A 5 -4.68 -20.10 6.07
N ALA A 6 -4.78 -21.23 6.79
CA ALA A 6 -4.24 -21.34 8.13
C ALA A 6 -2.71 -21.14 8.18
N SER A 7 -1.97 -21.67 7.20
CA SER A 7 -0.51 -21.45 7.12
C SER A 7 -0.13 -20.02 6.73
N LEU A 8 -0.95 -19.31 5.93
CA LEU A 8 -0.77 -17.89 5.64
C LEU A 8 -0.81 -17.06 6.93
N PHE A 9 -1.84 -17.25 7.75
CA PHE A 9 -1.96 -16.49 9.00
C PHE A 9 -0.91 -16.90 10.04
N ALA A 10 -0.60 -18.20 10.15
CA ALA A 10 0.40 -18.70 11.10
C ALA A 10 1.81 -18.14 10.86
N THR A 11 2.14 -17.78 9.62
CA THR A 11 3.47 -17.28 9.25
C THR A 11 3.54 -15.76 9.13
N PHE A 12 2.41 -15.06 9.29
CA PHE A 12 2.33 -13.62 9.04
C PHE A 12 3.23 -12.81 9.98
N ALA A 13 3.19 -13.11 11.27
CA ALA A 13 4.01 -12.42 12.28
C ALA A 13 5.52 -12.63 12.03
N GLU A 14 5.91 -13.86 11.71
CA GLU A 14 7.30 -14.19 11.45
C GLU A 14 7.80 -13.56 10.14
N SER A 15 7.01 -13.66 9.07
CA SER A 15 7.33 -13.04 7.78
C SER A 15 7.42 -11.51 7.89
N SER A 16 6.56 -10.90 8.72
CA SER A 16 6.60 -9.46 8.98
C SER A 16 7.89 -9.05 9.67
N ARG A 17 8.37 -9.80 10.68
CA ARG A 17 9.63 -9.49 11.37
C ARG A 17 10.83 -9.49 10.43
N LEU A 18 10.87 -10.41 9.47
CA LEU A 18 11.97 -10.50 8.51
C LEU A 18 12.12 -9.28 7.61
N ILE A 19 11.04 -8.51 7.39
CA ILE A 19 11.06 -7.36 6.48
C ILE A 19 11.24 -6.01 7.19
N VAL A 20 11.09 -5.97 8.53
CA VAL A 20 11.26 -4.74 9.32
C VAL A 20 12.69 -4.26 9.21
N ASN A 21 12.87 -3.09 8.60
CA ASN A 21 14.16 -2.41 8.51
C ASN A 21 13.93 -0.91 8.76
N LYS A 22 14.30 -0.45 9.96
CA LYS A 22 14.17 0.96 10.37
C LYS A 22 15.00 1.92 9.52
N ASP A 23 16.07 1.42 8.92
CA ASP A 23 16.99 2.20 8.09
C ASP A 23 16.64 2.11 6.59
N ARG A 24 15.53 1.44 6.24
CA ARG A 24 15.06 1.34 4.86
C ARG A 24 14.77 2.72 4.30
N LYS A 25 15.38 3.03 3.15
CA LYS A 25 15.15 4.25 2.37
C LYS A 25 15.18 3.88 0.89
N TYR A 26 14.23 4.39 0.12
CA TYR A 26 14.14 4.21 -1.34
C TYR A 26 14.73 5.39 -2.12
N GLY A 27 15.28 6.39 -1.44
CA GLY A 27 15.94 7.52 -2.08
C GLY A 27 14.99 8.26 -3.04
N ALA A 28 15.41 8.43 -4.29
CA ALA A 28 14.61 9.07 -5.34
C ALA A 28 13.82 8.09 -6.23
N MET A 29 13.69 6.82 -5.82
CA MET A 29 12.87 5.84 -6.54
C MET A 29 11.40 6.27 -6.55
N PRO A 30 10.74 6.40 -7.71
CA PRO A 30 9.31 6.71 -7.76
C PRO A 30 8.49 5.66 -7.00
N LEU A 31 7.58 6.11 -6.14
CA LEU A 31 6.72 5.22 -5.37
C LEU A 31 5.29 5.78 -5.34
N ARG A 32 4.33 4.90 -5.62
CA ARG A 32 2.90 5.17 -5.48
C ARG A 32 2.31 4.09 -4.60
N VAL A 33 1.73 4.51 -3.47
CA VAL A 33 0.96 3.64 -2.58
C VAL A 33 -0.50 3.93 -2.85
N LEU A 34 -1.30 2.90 -3.14
CA LEU A 34 -2.74 3.03 -3.28
C LEU A 34 -3.39 2.49 -2.02
N THR A 35 -4.14 3.34 -1.34
CA THR A 35 -4.80 3.01 -0.07
C THR A 35 -6.30 3.02 -0.26
N ALA A 36 -6.95 1.92 0.13
CA ALA A 36 -8.40 1.84 0.18
C ALA A 36 -8.95 2.87 1.17
N ASP A 37 -10.06 3.52 0.82
CA ASP A 37 -10.65 4.54 1.69
C ASP A 37 -11.36 3.94 2.91
N THR A 38 -11.89 2.73 2.77
CA THR A 38 -12.61 2.03 3.82
C THR A 38 -12.13 0.59 3.96
N LEU A 39 -11.87 0.18 5.19
CA LEU A 39 -11.73 -1.23 5.54
C LEU A 39 -13.06 -1.70 6.13
N SER A 40 -13.52 -2.86 5.70
CA SER A 40 -14.69 -3.54 6.29
C SER A 40 -14.20 -4.75 7.06
N ALA A 41 -14.84 -5.05 8.20
CA ALA A 41 -14.60 -6.29 8.92
C ALA A 41 -15.13 -7.53 8.17
N GLY A 42 -15.88 -7.32 7.09
CA GLY A 42 -16.52 -8.35 6.29
C GLY A 42 -17.99 -8.56 6.64
N PRO A 43 -18.72 -9.32 5.79
CA PRO A 43 -20.17 -9.45 5.90
C PRO A 43 -20.66 -10.17 7.17
N ASP A 44 -19.83 -11.01 7.79
CA ASP A 44 -20.18 -11.81 8.97
C ASP A 44 -19.50 -11.31 10.26
N ALA A 45 -19.00 -10.07 10.25
CA ALA A 45 -18.32 -9.49 11.39
C ALA A 45 -19.26 -9.24 12.58
N SER A 46 -18.76 -9.45 13.79
CA SER A 46 -19.51 -9.08 14.99
C SER A 46 -19.61 -7.55 15.11
N PRO A 47 -20.66 -7.01 15.76
CA PRO A 47 -20.77 -5.56 15.98
C PRO A 47 -19.57 -4.97 16.73
N ALA A 48 -18.96 -5.75 17.63
CA ALA A 48 -17.77 -5.35 18.36
C ALA A 48 -16.55 -5.20 17.44
N LEU A 49 -16.40 -6.08 16.45
CA LEU A 49 -15.32 -5.97 15.46
C LEU A 49 -15.56 -4.79 14.51
N GLU A 50 -16.81 -4.58 14.07
CA GLU A 50 -17.16 -3.45 13.20
C GLU A 50 -16.88 -2.11 13.89
N ALA A 51 -17.12 -2.00 15.21
CA ALA A 51 -16.81 -0.82 16.00
C ALA A 51 -15.31 -0.46 16.05
N GLU A 52 -14.41 -1.43 15.83
CA GLU A 52 -12.96 -1.21 15.81
C GLU A 52 -12.44 -0.78 14.43
N MET A 53 -13.21 -0.98 13.36
CA MET A 53 -12.79 -0.70 11.99
C MET A 53 -12.34 0.73 11.71
N PRO A 54 -12.92 1.79 12.35
CA PRO A 54 -12.38 3.14 12.19
C PRO A 54 -10.94 3.28 12.69
N LYS A 55 -10.58 2.64 13.82
CA LYS A 55 -9.21 2.68 14.36
C LYS A 55 -8.25 1.92 13.46
N VAL A 56 -8.67 0.73 13.01
CA VAL A 56 -7.89 -0.09 12.07
C VAL A 56 -7.67 0.68 10.75
N SER A 57 -8.70 1.34 10.23
CA SER A 57 -8.60 2.16 9.01
C SER A 57 -7.64 3.34 9.17
N ALA A 58 -7.68 4.01 10.33
CA ALA A 58 -6.76 5.11 10.62
C ALA A 58 -5.30 4.64 10.69
N GLU A 59 -5.02 3.55 11.39
CA GLU A 59 -3.68 2.97 11.47
C GLU A 59 -3.20 2.48 10.11
N TRP A 60 -4.07 1.85 9.33
CA TRP A 60 -3.77 1.41 7.97
C TRP A 60 -3.36 2.57 7.06
N GLN A 61 -4.12 3.68 7.10
CA GLN A 61 -3.78 4.89 6.36
C GLN A 61 -2.44 5.46 6.82
N HIS A 62 -2.20 5.52 8.13
CA HIS A 62 -0.94 6.01 8.70
C HIS A 62 0.27 5.19 8.23
N GLN A 63 0.17 3.86 8.27
CA GLN A 63 1.25 2.97 7.82
C GLN A 63 1.54 3.12 6.32
N HIS A 64 0.51 3.36 5.51
CA HIS A 64 0.69 3.62 4.08
C HIS A 64 1.34 4.99 3.81
N ASP A 65 1.05 6.00 4.63
CA ASP A 65 1.76 7.29 4.59
C ASP A 65 3.24 7.10 4.94
N GLN A 66 3.54 6.30 5.97
CA GLN A 66 4.92 5.95 6.34
C GLN A 66 5.66 5.19 5.22
N LEU A 67 4.98 4.25 4.56
CA LEU A 67 5.53 3.52 3.42
C LEU A 67 5.87 4.45 2.25
N ALA A 68 4.96 5.38 1.91
CA ALA A 68 5.24 6.39 0.89
C ALA A 68 6.44 7.26 1.27
N ALA A 69 6.55 7.66 2.53
CA ALA A 69 7.65 8.48 3.04
C ALA A 69 9.04 7.81 2.99
N LEU A 70 9.13 6.50 2.73
CA LEU A 70 10.41 5.83 2.47
C LEU A 70 11.08 6.33 1.18
N SER A 71 10.32 6.93 0.26
CA SER A 71 10.82 7.58 -0.95
C SER A 71 10.65 9.10 -0.90
N LYS A 72 11.65 9.86 -1.38
CA LYS A 72 11.57 11.31 -1.57
C LYS A 72 10.52 11.74 -2.60
N ARG A 73 10.07 10.80 -3.44
CA ARG A 73 9.04 11.01 -4.48
C ARG A 73 7.79 10.16 -4.23
N GLY A 74 7.70 9.55 -3.05
CA GLY A 74 6.59 8.71 -2.67
C GLY A 74 5.32 9.52 -2.48
N VAL A 75 4.20 8.97 -2.95
CA VAL A 75 2.87 9.54 -2.72
C VAL A 75 1.94 8.41 -2.33
N ASN A 76 1.19 8.62 -1.25
CA ASN A 76 0.04 7.80 -0.91
C ASN A 76 -1.23 8.41 -1.51
N LEU A 77 -1.95 7.65 -2.33
CA LEU A 77 -3.22 8.03 -2.93
C LEU A 77 -4.34 7.24 -2.26
N ARG A 78 -5.28 7.96 -1.64
CA ARG A 78 -6.51 7.36 -1.12
C ARG A 78 -7.50 7.18 -2.26
N VAL A 79 -7.91 5.95 -2.52
CA VAL A 79 -8.82 5.61 -3.62
C VAL A 79 -10.22 5.42 -3.05
N THR A 80 -11.09 6.40 -3.32
CA THR A 80 -12.46 6.41 -2.78
C THR A 80 -13.33 5.30 -3.33
N GLY A 81 -14.25 4.79 -2.52
CA GLY A 81 -15.17 3.71 -2.88
C GLY A 81 -14.46 2.38 -3.11
N THR A 82 -13.36 2.12 -2.41
CA THR A 82 -12.60 0.87 -2.57
C THR A 82 -12.31 0.17 -1.25
N GLN A 83 -12.21 -1.16 -1.34
CA GLN A 83 -11.75 -2.02 -0.26
C GLN A 83 -10.45 -2.72 -0.69
N HIS A 84 -10.19 -3.92 -0.16
CA HIS A 84 -8.94 -4.65 -0.38
C HIS A 84 -8.54 -4.80 -1.86
N ALA A 85 -9.49 -5.00 -2.77
CA ALA A 85 -9.24 -5.25 -4.20
C ALA A 85 -9.36 -3.99 -5.08
N ILE A 86 -8.53 -2.97 -4.81
CA ILE A 86 -8.54 -1.68 -5.55
C ILE A 86 -8.44 -1.88 -7.07
N GLN A 87 -7.62 -2.82 -7.54
CA GLN A 87 -7.44 -3.11 -8.96
C GLN A 87 -8.68 -3.64 -9.67
N GLN A 88 -9.61 -4.25 -8.93
CA GLN A 88 -10.89 -4.72 -9.47
C GLN A 88 -11.95 -3.62 -9.43
N MET A 89 -11.95 -2.81 -8.37
CA MET A 89 -12.96 -1.78 -8.13
C MET A 89 -12.68 -0.48 -8.89
N GLN A 90 -11.41 -0.06 -8.94
CA GLN A 90 -10.94 1.19 -9.54
C GLN A 90 -9.69 0.92 -10.39
N PRO A 91 -9.78 0.11 -11.47
CA PRO A 91 -8.65 -0.23 -12.33
C PRO A 91 -7.98 1.01 -12.93
N HIS A 92 -8.75 2.07 -13.19
CA HIS A 92 -8.21 3.32 -13.72
C HIS A 92 -7.21 3.98 -12.75
N ALA A 93 -7.50 3.99 -11.44
CA ALA A 93 -6.57 4.52 -10.44
C ALA A 93 -5.23 3.77 -10.43
N VAL A 94 -5.25 2.46 -10.66
CA VAL A 94 -4.04 1.64 -10.79
C VAL A 94 -3.26 2.00 -12.05
N ILE A 95 -3.95 2.12 -13.19
CA ILE A 95 -3.32 2.49 -14.47
C ILE A 95 -2.62 3.84 -14.37
N GLU A 96 -3.29 4.86 -13.80
CA GLU A 96 -2.69 6.19 -13.64
C GLU A 96 -1.52 6.19 -12.66
N ALA A 97 -1.59 5.42 -11.57
CA ALA A 97 -0.45 5.25 -10.66
C ALA A 97 0.77 4.62 -11.36
N VAL A 98 0.56 3.60 -12.19
CA VAL A 98 1.63 2.95 -12.97
C VAL A 98 2.22 3.92 -13.99
N LYS A 99 1.38 4.66 -14.74
CA LYS A 99 1.86 5.69 -15.68
C LYS A 99 2.72 6.74 -14.97
N ALA A 100 2.28 7.24 -13.83
CA ALA A 100 3.02 8.23 -13.04
C ALA A 100 4.39 7.71 -12.58
N VAL A 101 4.50 6.43 -12.23
CA VAL A 101 5.80 5.80 -11.89
C VAL A 101 6.70 5.73 -13.13
N ILE A 102 6.18 5.27 -14.28
CA ILE A 102 6.94 5.15 -15.52
C ILE A 102 7.46 6.51 -15.99
N GLU A 103 6.61 7.53 -15.98
CA GLU A 103 6.98 8.90 -16.37
C GLU A 103 8.09 9.45 -15.46
N GLN A 104 7.93 9.28 -14.15
CA GLN A 104 8.93 9.71 -13.17
C GLN A 104 10.27 8.99 -13.29
N SER A 105 10.27 7.72 -13.72
CA SER A 105 11.47 6.95 -14.00
C SER A 105 12.16 7.42 -15.29
N ARG A 106 11.40 7.69 -16.36
CA ARG A 106 11.95 8.23 -17.62
C ARG A 106 12.59 9.60 -17.45
N GLY A 107 12.02 10.44 -16.57
CA GLY A 107 12.63 11.73 -16.21
C GLY A 107 13.97 11.63 -15.47
N GLN A 108 14.34 10.47 -14.93
CA GLN A 108 15.67 10.25 -14.33
C GLN A 108 16.75 9.94 -15.39
N GLU A 109 16.40 9.31 -16.51
CA GLU A 109 17.35 8.94 -17.56
C GLU A 109 17.87 10.15 -18.37
N GLN A 110 17.19 11.30 -18.30
CA GLN A 110 17.56 12.51 -19.05
C GLN A 110 18.47 13.48 -18.28
N SER A 111 19.12 13.06 -17.19
CA SER A 111 20.22 13.86 -16.62
C SER A 111 21.39 13.88 -17.60
N PRO A 112 21.90 15.06 -18.04
CA PRO A 112 22.92 15.11 -19.06
C PRO A 112 24.17 14.37 -18.57
N ILE A 113 24.69 13.46 -19.41
CA ILE A 113 26.08 13.08 -19.34
C ILE A 113 26.86 14.38 -19.56
N ALA A 114 27.38 14.96 -18.47
CA ALA A 114 28.30 16.07 -18.53
C ALA A 114 29.49 15.63 -19.40
N ARG A 115 29.66 16.31 -20.53
CA ARG A 115 30.87 16.22 -21.37
C ARG A 115 31.95 17.12 -20.78
#